data_AF-A0A848JWJ8-F1
#
_entry.id   AF-A0A848JWJ8-F1
#
_cell.length_a   1.000
_cell.length_b   1.000
_cell.length_c   1.000
_cell.angle_alpha   90.00
_cell.angle_beta   90.00
_cell.angle_gamma   90.00
#
_symmetry.space_group_name_H-M   'P 1'
#
loop_
_entity.id
_entity.type
_entity.pdbx_description
1 polymer ?
#
loop_
_entity_poly.entity_id
_entity_poly.type
_entity_poly.pdbx_seq_one_letter_code
_entity_poly.pdbx_strand_id
1 'polypeptide(L)'
;MKPEVKAIRGFPALLAAALLSATVIVPACAQTLTPSGTAPSAPPTSSFTPPKPALMTGPVPSSMMEPAPANLSSGSGMAAPAAEPTGTNPHNLIAYSSATVDGPYIAITFDDGPNPETTPRLLKMLEQRGIKATFFVLGSRAVASPNIIKQMIAQGHEVANHSWDHPQLPKIPVAAADKQIGDTNAAIEQITGLKIHNVRPPYGAMTPALRAHLREKFGSTFIYWSVDPLDWKDRNPTVIHDRIVSHVHAGAIILAHDIHPTTVDAMPKTLDDLLAKGYKFVTVSQLIAMNKAMPEPKVASLNPAPKKKPKAQGTAAAANTTGSTGAKPASTAPKPVSAKPASTKPASTAPRPPASVGLY
;
A
#
# COMPACT_ATOMS: atom_id res chain seq x y z
N MET A 1 12.74 -87.60 -28.01
CA MET A 1 13.80 -87.15 -28.94
C MET A 1 14.68 -86.14 -28.20
N LYS A 2 15.98 -86.48 -28.09
CA LYS A 2 17.18 -85.63 -27.87
C LYS A 2 17.35 -84.81 -26.55
N PRO A 3 18.51 -84.98 -25.86
CA PRO A 3 18.99 -84.17 -24.72
C PRO A 3 20.14 -83.20 -25.11
N GLU A 4 20.57 -82.30 -24.21
CA GLU A 4 21.90 -81.63 -24.01
C GLU A 4 21.67 -80.33 -23.19
N VAL A 5 22.24 -79.99 -22.02
CA VAL A 5 23.54 -80.11 -21.32
C VAL A 5 24.69 -79.21 -21.84
N LYS A 6 24.96 -78.11 -21.11
CA LYS A 6 26.29 -77.61 -20.65
C LYS A 6 26.06 -76.32 -19.83
N ALA A 7 26.31 -76.17 -18.52
CA ALA A 7 27.40 -76.50 -17.61
C ALA A 7 28.50 -75.41 -17.47
N ILE A 8 28.74 -75.06 -16.19
CA ILE A 8 29.98 -74.71 -15.46
C ILE A 8 30.42 -73.23 -15.29
N ARG A 9 30.76 -72.94 -14.01
CA ARG A 9 31.76 -72.02 -13.40
C ARG A 9 31.17 -70.68 -12.89
N GLY A 10 31.34 -70.23 -11.65
CA GLY A 10 32.10 -70.69 -10.49
C GLY A 10 32.49 -69.47 -9.62
N PHE A 11 31.93 -69.36 -8.40
CA PHE A 11 32.49 -68.83 -7.13
C PHE A 11 33.18 -67.41 -7.06
N PRO A 12 33.47 -66.86 -5.85
CA PRO A 12 32.98 -65.54 -5.40
C PRO A 12 34.11 -64.49 -5.21
N ALA A 13 33.78 -63.23 -4.88
CA ALA A 13 34.64 -62.40 -4.01
C ALA A 13 33.98 -61.06 -3.62
N LEU A 14 33.99 -60.80 -2.30
CA LEU A 14 34.03 -59.50 -1.64
C LEU A 14 34.97 -58.51 -2.36
N LEU A 15 34.61 -57.23 -2.40
CA LEU A 15 35.62 -56.16 -2.45
C LEU A 15 35.25 -54.99 -1.54
N ALA A 16 36.30 -54.49 -0.89
CA ALA A 16 36.32 -53.63 0.27
C ALA A 16 36.10 -52.14 -0.05
N ALA A 17 35.65 -51.43 0.98
CA ALA A 17 35.64 -49.97 1.06
C ALA A 17 37.07 -49.43 1.19
N ALA A 18 37.35 -48.32 0.49
CA ALA A 18 38.52 -47.47 0.73
C ALA A 18 38.09 -46.00 0.74
N LEU A 19 38.25 -45.38 1.90
CA LEU A 19 38.18 -43.94 2.15
C LEU A 19 39.42 -43.26 1.55
N LEU A 20 39.24 -42.13 0.84
CA LEU A 20 40.34 -41.25 0.48
C LEU A 20 40.02 -39.82 0.95
N SER A 21 40.73 -39.41 1.99
CA SER A 21 40.85 -38.03 2.50
C SER A 21 41.94 -37.30 1.71
N ALA A 22 41.62 -36.14 1.12
CA ALA A 22 42.59 -35.27 0.46
C ALA A 22 42.90 -34.05 1.35
N THR A 23 44.14 -34.00 1.85
CA THR A 23 44.75 -32.84 2.51
C THR A 23 45.58 -32.10 1.46
N VAL A 24 45.33 -30.81 1.25
CA VAL A 24 46.17 -29.94 0.41
C VAL A 24 47.01 -29.06 1.32
N ILE A 25 48.33 -29.18 1.16
CA ILE A 25 49.39 -28.38 1.79
C ILE A 25 49.69 -27.19 0.86
N VAL A 26 49.75 -25.97 1.40
CA VAL A 26 50.28 -24.78 0.71
C VAL A 26 51.64 -24.43 1.31
N PRO A 27 52.72 -24.24 0.51
CA PRO A 27 54.02 -23.90 1.05
C PRO A 27 54.20 -22.39 1.25
N ALA A 28 54.86 -22.04 2.35
CA ALA A 28 55.37 -20.72 2.64
C ALA A 28 56.67 -20.44 1.85
N CYS A 29 56.83 -19.21 1.37
CA CYS A 29 58.10 -18.69 0.88
C CYS A 29 58.33 -17.31 1.48
N ALA A 30 59.43 -17.16 2.22
CA ALA A 30 59.88 -15.92 2.84
C ALA A 30 61.14 -15.43 2.11
N GLN A 31 61.20 -14.15 1.75
CA GLN A 31 62.46 -13.43 1.55
C GLN A 31 62.32 -11.97 2.01
N THR A 32 63.31 -11.54 2.79
CA THR A 32 63.55 -10.22 3.39
C THR A 32 64.43 -9.36 2.49
N LEU A 33 64.15 -8.05 2.34
CA LEU A 33 65.17 -7.00 2.11
C LEU A 33 64.67 -5.61 2.58
N THR A 34 65.63 -4.80 3.01
CA THR A 34 65.63 -3.56 3.83
C THR A 34 65.30 -2.24 3.09
N PRO A 35 65.15 -1.08 3.78
CA PRO A 35 64.46 0.11 3.27
C PRO A 35 65.38 1.20 2.71
N SER A 36 64.87 2.00 1.76
CA SER A 36 65.33 3.38 1.51
C SER A 36 64.35 4.13 0.59
N GLY A 37 64.00 5.38 0.96
CA GLY A 37 63.75 6.44 -0.02
C GLY A 37 62.31 6.86 -0.32
N THR A 38 61.91 7.95 0.35
CA THR A 38 61.11 9.07 -0.18
C THR A 38 59.58 8.93 -0.30
N ALA A 39 58.89 9.71 0.53
CA ALA A 39 57.44 9.88 0.59
C ALA A 39 56.89 10.81 -0.52
N PRO A 40 55.62 10.62 -0.93
CA PRO A 40 54.78 11.70 -1.45
C PRO A 40 53.70 12.12 -0.43
N SER A 41 53.49 13.44 -0.36
CA SER A 41 52.58 14.17 0.53
C SER A 41 51.12 13.72 0.50
N ALA A 42 50.50 13.70 1.68
CA ALA A 42 49.07 13.55 1.89
C ALA A 42 48.30 14.83 1.48
N PRO A 43 47.04 14.72 0.99
CA PRO A 43 46.16 15.86 0.78
C PRO A 43 45.60 16.41 2.12
N PRO A 44 45.23 17.70 2.18
CA PRO A 44 44.82 18.34 3.43
C PRO A 44 43.48 17.81 3.93
N THR A 45 43.45 17.46 5.21
CA THR A 45 42.27 17.16 6.02
C THR A 45 41.47 18.45 6.26
N SER A 46 40.21 18.49 5.79
CA SER A 46 39.24 19.49 6.22
C SER A 46 38.64 19.07 7.55
N SER A 47 38.92 19.84 8.61
CA SER A 47 38.30 19.71 9.91
C SER A 47 36.86 20.23 9.84
N PHE A 48 35.89 19.33 9.71
CA PHE A 48 34.49 19.67 9.89
C PHE A 48 34.11 19.46 11.36
N THR A 49 34.04 20.54 12.11
CA THR A 49 33.53 20.55 13.49
C THR A 49 31.99 20.58 13.44
N PRO A 50 31.27 19.61 14.01
CA PRO A 50 29.81 19.65 14.03
C PRO A 50 29.31 20.75 14.99
N PRO A 51 28.25 21.49 14.65
CA PRO A 51 27.66 22.45 15.58
C PRO A 51 26.97 21.73 16.74
N LYS A 52 27.22 22.22 17.95
CA LYS A 52 26.59 21.81 19.21
C LYS A 52 25.06 21.96 19.12
N PRO A 53 24.25 20.97 19.53
CA PRO A 53 22.80 21.10 19.50
C PRO A 53 22.35 22.17 20.50
N ALA A 54 21.59 23.14 20.01
CA ALA A 54 20.91 24.14 20.83
C ALA A 54 19.77 23.45 21.59
N LEU A 55 19.83 23.54 22.91
CA LEU A 55 18.79 23.09 23.82
C LEU A 55 17.55 23.98 23.63
N MET A 56 16.57 23.53 22.85
CA MET A 56 15.25 24.17 22.80
C MET A 56 14.41 23.62 23.95
N THR A 57 14.44 24.33 25.08
CA THR A 57 13.48 24.16 26.17
C THR A 57 12.21 24.91 25.80
N GLY A 58 11.17 24.18 25.37
CA GLY A 58 9.83 24.71 25.18
C GLY A 58 8.79 23.62 25.52
N PRO A 59 7.72 23.94 26.26
CA PRO A 59 6.74 22.94 26.67
C PRO A 59 5.94 22.44 25.46
N VAL A 60 5.88 21.12 25.30
CA VAL A 60 4.99 20.43 24.37
C VAL A 60 3.55 20.62 24.87
N PRO A 61 2.61 21.15 24.08
CA PRO A 61 1.22 21.24 24.50
C PRO A 61 0.59 19.83 24.51
N SER A 62 0.21 19.38 25.70
CA SER A 62 -0.69 18.25 25.90
C SER A 62 -2.06 18.59 25.35
N SER A 63 -2.41 18.11 24.16
CA SER A 63 -3.81 18.02 23.72
C SER A 63 -3.88 17.23 22.42
N MET A 64 -4.07 15.91 22.50
CA MET A 64 -5.02 15.15 21.66
C MET A 64 -5.39 13.88 22.44
N MET A 65 -6.22 14.07 23.48
CA MET A 65 -7.02 13.00 24.05
C MET A 65 -8.13 12.71 23.03
N GLU A 66 -8.11 11.52 22.46
CA GLU A 66 -9.14 11.01 21.55
C GLU A 66 -10.48 10.85 22.31
N PRO A 67 -11.64 11.26 21.77
CA PRO A 67 -12.91 10.91 22.39
C PRO A 67 -13.31 9.49 21.96
N ALA A 68 -13.64 8.66 22.95
CA ALA A 68 -14.24 7.34 22.74
C ALA A 68 -15.56 7.42 21.96
N PRO A 69 -15.87 6.48 21.04
CA PRO A 69 -17.16 6.49 20.37
C PRO A 69 -18.26 5.92 21.26
N ALA A 70 -19.38 6.63 21.27
CA ALA A 70 -20.63 6.24 21.89
C ALA A 70 -21.25 5.01 21.20
N ASN A 71 -21.87 4.19 22.03
CA ASN A 71 -22.60 2.97 21.71
C ASN A 71 -23.83 3.26 20.81
N LEU A 72 -23.92 2.62 19.64
CA LEU A 72 -25.13 2.55 18.82
C LEU A 72 -25.33 1.11 18.34
N SER A 73 -26.50 0.58 18.69
CA SER A 73 -26.97 -0.77 18.45
C SER A 73 -27.40 -1.01 16.99
N SER A 74 -27.02 -2.18 16.48
CA SER A 74 -27.66 -3.06 15.49
C SER A 74 -28.28 -2.50 14.20
N GLY A 75 -27.74 -2.97 13.06
CA GLY A 75 -28.46 -3.00 11.78
C GLY A 75 -27.57 -3.26 10.55
N SER A 76 -27.47 -4.53 10.15
CA SER A 76 -27.30 -5.08 8.79
C SER A 76 -26.43 -4.37 7.72
N GLY A 77 -25.52 -5.13 7.10
CA GLY A 77 -25.19 -4.96 5.67
C GLY A 77 -23.70 -5.01 5.33
N MET A 78 -23.25 -6.16 4.82
CA MET A 78 -21.98 -6.30 4.12
C MET A 78 -22.02 -5.43 2.85
N ALA A 79 -21.11 -4.46 2.72
CA ALA A 79 -20.90 -3.74 1.47
C ALA A 79 -19.40 -3.70 1.14
N ALA A 80 -19.01 -4.54 0.19
CA ALA A 80 -17.77 -4.37 -0.55
C ALA A 80 -17.78 -3.01 -1.28
N PRO A 81 -16.63 -2.37 -1.52
CA PRO A 81 -16.59 -1.15 -2.30
C PRO A 81 -17.16 -1.40 -3.70
N ALA A 82 -18.03 -0.49 -4.12
CA ALA A 82 -18.72 -0.53 -5.41
C ALA A 82 -17.72 -0.56 -6.59
N ALA A 83 -18.00 -1.41 -7.57
CA ALA A 83 -17.26 -1.48 -8.82
C ALA A 83 -17.26 -0.12 -9.55
N GLU A 84 -16.09 0.31 -10.02
CA GLU A 84 -15.93 1.56 -10.77
C GLU A 84 -16.62 1.49 -12.16
N PRO A 85 -17.14 2.62 -12.68
CA PRO A 85 -17.74 2.68 -14.01
C PRO A 85 -16.64 2.59 -15.09
N THR A 86 -16.86 1.69 -16.04
CA THR A 86 -16.01 1.49 -17.22
C THR A 86 -16.08 2.69 -18.18
N GLY A 87 -15.07 3.55 -18.12
CA GLY A 87 -14.90 4.71 -19.01
C GLY A 87 -13.51 4.74 -19.66
N THR A 88 -13.41 4.14 -20.84
CA THR A 88 -12.46 4.34 -21.97
C THR A 88 -11.11 5.06 -21.71
N ASN A 89 -10.10 4.31 -21.25
CA ASN A 89 -8.74 4.25 -21.84
C ASN A 89 -7.96 3.08 -21.19
N PRO A 90 -7.69 1.95 -21.86
CA PRO A 90 -7.16 0.74 -21.22
C PRO A 90 -5.71 0.84 -20.72
N HIS A 91 -4.96 1.89 -21.09
CA HIS A 91 -3.54 2.02 -20.74
C HIS A 91 -3.21 2.92 -19.52
N ASN A 92 -4.20 3.50 -18.82
CA ASN A 92 -3.91 4.55 -17.83
C ASN A 92 -4.42 4.34 -16.40
N LEU A 93 -4.96 3.17 -16.05
CA LEU A 93 -5.52 2.93 -14.71
C LEU A 93 -4.89 1.70 -14.06
N ILE A 94 -3.56 1.63 -14.04
CA ILE A 94 -2.84 0.57 -13.34
C ILE A 94 -3.08 0.75 -11.84
N ALA A 95 -3.99 -0.05 -11.30
CA ALA A 95 -4.19 -0.25 -9.88
C ALA A 95 -4.35 -1.74 -9.61
N TYR A 96 -3.82 -2.20 -8.48
CA TYR A 96 -3.81 -3.61 -8.12
C TYR A 96 -4.45 -3.84 -6.76
N SER A 97 -5.51 -4.63 -6.74
CA SER A 97 -6.06 -5.23 -5.51
C SER A 97 -5.56 -6.66 -5.29
N SER A 98 -5.08 -7.29 -6.36
CA SER A 98 -4.53 -8.64 -6.42
C SER A 98 -3.71 -8.80 -7.71
N ALA A 99 -3.07 -9.95 -7.88
CA ALA A 99 -2.39 -10.35 -9.11
C ALA A 99 -2.84 -11.75 -9.57
N THR A 100 -2.81 -12.02 -10.87
CA THR A 100 -2.94 -13.37 -11.44
C THR A 100 -1.55 -13.98 -11.53
N VAL A 101 -1.25 -14.98 -10.70
CA VAL A 101 0.10 -15.56 -10.57
C VAL A 101 0.07 -17.08 -10.71
N ASP A 102 1.17 -17.66 -11.18
CA ASP A 102 1.38 -19.11 -11.13
C ASP A 102 1.93 -19.52 -9.77
N GLY A 103 1.13 -20.26 -9.01
CA GLY A 103 1.52 -20.77 -7.70
C GLY A 103 1.03 -19.92 -6.53
N PRO A 104 1.32 -20.34 -5.30
CA PRO A 104 0.67 -19.82 -4.10
C PRO A 104 1.38 -18.55 -3.57
N TYR A 105 1.61 -17.54 -4.40
CA TYR A 105 2.25 -16.29 -3.99
C TYR A 105 1.24 -15.30 -3.42
N ILE A 106 1.58 -14.64 -2.31
CA ILE A 106 0.76 -13.60 -1.67
C ILE A 106 1.62 -12.44 -1.19
N ALA A 107 1.04 -11.25 -1.09
CA ALA A 107 1.66 -10.09 -0.47
C ALA A 107 0.90 -9.70 0.80
N ILE A 108 1.55 -9.78 1.95
CA ILE A 108 1.04 -9.18 3.19
C ILE A 108 1.55 -7.75 3.30
N THR A 109 0.64 -6.83 3.62
CA THR A 109 0.92 -5.40 3.62
C THR A 109 0.47 -4.75 4.93
N PHE A 110 1.22 -3.74 5.37
CA PHE A 110 0.96 -3.04 6.62
C PHE A 110 0.92 -1.52 6.42
N ASP A 111 -0.17 -0.89 6.83
CA ASP A 111 -0.43 0.54 6.66
C ASP A 111 -0.20 1.33 7.97
N ASP A 112 -0.10 2.65 7.82
CA ASP A 112 -0.01 3.68 8.88
C ASP A 112 1.29 3.72 9.71
N GLY A 113 2.17 2.75 9.52
CA GLY A 113 3.47 2.70 10.18
C GLY A 113 4.46 3.79 9.72
N PRO A 114 5.67 3.78 10.27
CA PRO A 114 6.10 2.94 11.39
C PRO A 114 5.58 3.45 12.75
N ASN A 115 5.23 2.54 13.64
CA ASN A 115 5.02 2.78 15.07
C ASN A 115 6.26 2.26 15.85
N PRO A 116 6.85 3.06 16.75
CA PRO A 116 8.10 2.71 17.42
C PRO A 116 8.00 1.51 18.37
N GLU A 117 6.80 1.16 18.84
CA GLU A 117 6.58 0.05 19.77
C GLU A 117 6.20 -1.25 19.06
N THR A 118 5.28 -1.17 18.09
CA THR A 118 4.69 -2.36 17.47
C THR A 118 5.43 -2.81 16.20
N THR A 119 5.89 -1.88 15.37
CA THR A 119 6.56 -2.21 14.09
C THR A 119 7.85 -3.01 14.31
N PRO A 120 8.75 -2.69 15.25
CA PRO A 120 9.96 -3.51 15.48
C PRO A 120 9.65 -4.94 15.94
N ARG A 121 8.57 -5.14 16.72
CA ARG A 121 8.11 -6.48 17.12
C ARG A 121 7.68 -7.28 15.89
N LEU A 122 6.90 -6.67 15.01
CA LEU A 122 6.46 -7.28 13.76
C LEU A 122 7.64 -7.64 12.85
N LEU A 123 8.58 -6.71 12.65
CA LEU A 123 9.79 -6.94 11.84
C LEU A 123 10.58 -8.16 12.34
N LYS A 124 10.76 -8.30 13.66
CA LYS A 124 11.38 -9.49 14.25
C LYS A 124 10.63 -10.78 13.93
N MET A 125 9.30 -10.77 13.99
CA MET A 125 8.48 -11.97 13.69
C MET A 125 8.57 -12.37 12.21
N LEU A 126 8.66 -11.39 11.30
CA LEU A 126 8.82 -11.62 9.87
C LEU A 126 10.23 -12.16 9.56
N GLU A 127 11.26 -11.56 10.16
CA GLU A 127 12.66 -11.99 10.03
C GLU A 127 12.84 -13.46 10.49
N GLN A 128 12.28 -13.82 11.65
CA GLN A 128 12.32 -15.18 12.17
C GLN A 128 11.72 -16.23 11.22
N ARG A 129 10.83 -15.82 10.32
CA ARG A 129 10.13 -16.68 9.35
C ARG A 129 10.68 -16.54 7.93
N GLY A 130 11.68 -15.68 7.70
CA GLY A 130 12.18 -15.37 6.37
C GLY A 130 11.13 -14.71 5.46
N ILE A 131 10.11 -14.07 6.03
CA ILE A 131 8.99 -13.47 5.30
C ILE A 131 9.34 -12.05 4.86
N LYS A 132 9.02 -11.71 3.61
CA LYS A 132 9.05 -10.33 3.10
C LYS A 132 7.63 -9.78 3.02
N ALA A 133 7.50 -8.48 3.24
CA ALA A 133 6.22 -7.76 3.34
C ALA A 133 6.39 -6.37 2.73
N THR A 134 5.28 -5.67 2.51
CA THR A 134 5.29 -4.27 2.05
C THR A 134 4.65 -3.37 3.10
N PHE A 135 5.36 -2.31 3.49
CA PHE A 135 4.91 -1.33 4.47
C PHE A 135 4.52 -0.03 3.76
N PHE A 136 3.25 0.33 3.79
CA PHE A 136 2.76 1.62 3.33
C PHE A 136 2.85 2.61 4.49
N VAL A 137 3.88 3.45 4.48
CA VAL A 137 4.21 4.30 5.63
C VAL A 137 3.70 5.73 5.45
N LEU A 138 3.33 6.36 6.55
CA LEU A 138 3.05 7.79 6.59
C LEU A 138 4.35 8.58 6.55
N GLY A 139 4.45 9.59 5.70
CA GLY A 139 5.64 10.43 5.58
C GLY A 139 6.05 11.07 6.91
N SER A 140 5.07 11.58 7.66
CA SER A 140 5.29 12.15 9.00
C SER A 140 5.94 11.15 9.97
N ARG A 141 5.54 9.87 9.92
CA ARG A 141 6.08 8.82 10.80
C ARG A 141 7.41 8.27 10.30
N ALA A 142 7.62 8.21 8.99
CA ALA A 142 8.91 7.86 8.40
C ALA A 142 10.01 8.84 8.86
N VAL A 143 9.72 10.15 8.85
CA VAL A 143 10.64 11.18 9.36
C VAL A 143 10.87 11.05 10.86
N ALA A 144 9.84 10.69 11.64
CA ALA A 144 9.97 10.51 13.08
C ALA A 144 10.77 9.25 13.46
N SER A 145 10.73 8.20 12.63
CA SER A 145 11.35 6.89 12.90
C SER A 145 12.22 6.38 11.74
N PRO A 146 13.24 7.14 11.30
CA PRO A 146 14.04 6.79 10.12
C PRO A 146 14.83 5.48 10.30
N ASN A 147 15.17 5.13 11.54
CA ASN A 147 15.87 3.88 11.85
C ASN A 147 14.99 2.65 11.57
N ILE A 148 13.68 2.73 11.81
CA ILE A 148 12.76 1.61 11.52
C ILE A 148 12.59 1.45 10.01
N ILE A 149 12.50 2.55 9.26
CA ILE A 149 12.49 2.51 7.79
C ILE A 149 13.77 1.85 7.25
N LYS A 150 14.94 2.22 7.77
CA LYS A 150 16.20 1.58 7.39
C LYS A 150 16.22 0.09 7.74
N GLN A 151 15.66 -0.29 8.88
CA GLN A 151 15.53 -1.69 9.27
C GLN A 151 14.63 -2.48 8.31
N MET A 152 13.49 -1.91 7.89
CA MET A 152 12.62 -2.52 6.87
C MET A 152 13.40 -2.86 5.60
N ILE A 153 14.16 -1.89 5.07
CA ILE A 153 14.97 -2.07 3.86
C ILE A 153 16.09 -3.09 4.08
N ALA A 154 16.82 -3.00 5.20
CA ALA A 154 17.90 -3.93 5.52
C ALA A 154 17.42 -5.39 5.64
N GLN A 155 16.20 -5.60 6.13
CA GLN A 155 15.56 -6.91 6.21
C GLN A 155 14.89 -7.32 4.89
N GLY A 156 14.99 -6.54 3.82
CA GLY A 156 14.48 -6.86 2.49
C GLY A 156 12.96 -6.70 2.33
N HIS A 157 12.31 -5.95 3.22
CA HIS A 157 10.93 -5.54 3.04
C HIS A 157 10.84 -4.39 2.02
N GLU A 158 9.67 -4.24 1.42
CA GLU A 158 9.35 -3.07 0.59
C GLU A 158 8.77 -1.96 1.47
N VAL A 159 9.20 -0.72 1.22
CA VAL A 159 8.59 0.49 1.80
C VAL A 159 7.89 1.26 0.68
N ALA A 160 6.65 1.65 0.91
CA ALA A 160 5.76 2.32 -0.02
C ALA A 160 5.05 3.51 0.64
N ASN A 161 4.40 4.35 -0.17
CA ASN A 161 3.84 5.63 0.27
C ASN A 161 2.38 5.48 0.72
N HIS A 162 2.04 6.01 1.91
CA HIS A 162 0.66 6.07 2.40
C HIS A 162 0.15 7.48 2.69
N SER A 163 0.61 8.48 1.93
CA SER A 163 0.47 9.92 2.18
C SER A 163 1.29 10.43 3.38
N TRP A 164 1.22 11.73 3.65
CA TRP A 164 2.01 12.36 4.70
C TRP A 164 1.37 12.21 6.09
N ASP A 165 0.08 12.52 6.19
CA ASP A 165 -0.68 12.55 7.45
C ASP A 165 -2.10 11.95 7.34
N HIS A 166 -2.28 11.04 6.37
CA HIS A 166 -3.48 10.21 6.23
C HIS A 166 -4.82 10.94 5.91
N PRO A 167 -4.86 11.97 5.04
CA PRO A 167 -6.13 12.57 4.64
C PRO A 167 -6.81 11.72 3.55
N GLN A 168 -8.14 11.83 3.47
CA GLN A 168 -8.86 11.34 2.29
C GLN A 168 -8.51 12.23 1.08
N LEU A 169 -7.61 11.75 0.22
CA LEU A 169 -7.06 12.52 -0.90
C LEU A 169 -8.11 13.20 -1.80
N PRO A 170 -9.27 12.57 -2.11
CA PRO A 170 -10.32 13.23 -2.89
C PRO A 170 -11.01 14.41 -2.21
N LYS A 171 -10.86 14.56 -0.88
CA LYS A 171 -11.53 15.59 -0.09
C LYS A 171 -10.66 16.83 0.14
N ILE A 172 -9.45 16.84 -0.38
CA ILE A 172 -8.51 17.96 -0.28
C ILE A 172 -8.22 18.53 -1.67
N PRO A 173 -7.76 19.79 -1.78
CA PRO A 173 -7.34 20.36 -3.06
C PRO A 173 -6.23 19.52 -3.71
N VAL A 174 -6.20 19.48 -5.05
CA VAL A 174 -5.19 18.70 -5.81
C VAL A 174 -3.76 19.08 -5.41
N ALA A 175 -3.47 20.37 -5.22
CA ALA A 175 -2.15 20.83 -4.76
C ALA A 175 -1.78 20.31 -3.35
N ALA A 176 -2.77 20.09 -2.48
CA ALA A 176 -2.54 19.47 -1.18
C ALA A 176 -2.30 17.96 -1.34
N ALA A 177 -3.03 17.27 -2.22
CA ALA A 177 -2.77 15.87 -2.54
C ALA A 177 -1.37 15.67 -3.16
N ASP A 178 -0.91 16.61 -3.99
CA ASP A 178 0.46 16.61 -4.51
C ASP A 178 1.50 16.67 -3.39
N LYS A 179 1.28 17.54 -2.40
CA LYS A 179 2.18 17.67 -1.23
C LYS A 179 2.18 16.39 -0.39
N GLN A 180 1.02 15.77 -0.18
CA GLN A 180 0.89 14.52 0.56
C GLN A 180 1.73 13.39 -0.04
N ILE A 181 1.71 13.24 -1.37
CA ILE A 181 2.46 12.20 -2.07
C ILE A 181 3.92 12.59 -2.23
N GLY A 182 4.18 13.81 -2.71
CA GLY A 182 5.53 14.31 -3.02
C GLY A 182 6.44 14.39 -1.80
N ASP A 183 5.97 14.95 -0.68
CA ASP A 183 6.79 15.08 0.53
C ASP A 183 7.10 13.71 1.14
N THR A 184 6.15 12.79 1.09
CA THR A 184 6.34 11.41 1.57
C THR A 184 7.34 10.65 0.71
N ASN A 185 7.26 10.78 -0.62
CA ASN A 185 8.27 10.23 -1.53
C ASN A 185 9.66 10.78 -1.22
N ALA A 186 9.79 12.11 -1.09
CA ALA A 186 11.06 12.77 -0.80
C ALA A 186 11.65 12.33 0.55
N ALA A 187 10.81 12.23 1.59
CA ALA A 187 11.26 11.78 2.91
C ALA A 187 11.78 10.35 2.88
N ILE A 188 11.08 9.44 2.20
CA ILE A 188 11.50 8.04 2.10
C ILE A 188 12.77 7.92 1.25
N GLU A 189 12.87 8.64 0.13
CA GLU A 189 14.08 8.69 -0.71
C GLU A 189 15.28 9.24 0.08
N GLN A 190 15.09 10.28 0.88
CA GLN A 190 16.15 10.83 1.74
C GLN A 190 16.64 9.82 2.79
N ILE A 191 15.75 8.99 3.34
CA ILE A 191 16.10 8.01 4.37
C ILE A 191 16.78 6.76 3.77
N THR A 192 16.31 6.33 2.60
CA THR A 192 16.65 5.01 2.02
C THR A 192 17.55 5.08 0.80
N GLY A 193 17.62 6.22 0.12
CA GLY A 193 18.23 6.36 -1.21
C GLY A 193 17.41 5.74 -2.33
N LEU A 194 16.20 5.27 -2.07
CA LEU A 194 15.35 4.55 -3.02
C LEU A 194 14.18 5.42 -3.48
N LYS A 195 13.91 5.39 -4.78
CA LYS A 195 12.68 5.97 -5.34
C LYS A 195 11.53 4.99 -5.18
N ILE A 196 10.45 5.46 -4.57
CA ILE A 196 9.23 4.67 -4.39
C ILE A 196 8.17 5.07 -5.42
N HIS A 197 7.46 4.08 -5.94
CA HIS A 197 6.41 4.29 -6.93
C HIS A 197 5.05 3.76 -6.46
N ASN A 198 5.05 2.78 -5.54
CA ASN A 198 3.82 2.23 -5.00
C ASN A 198 3.21 3.17 -3.97
N VAL A 199 1.93 3.48 -4.17
CA VAL A 199 1.12 4.34 -3.31
C VAL A 199 -0.15 3.59 -2.95
N ARG A 200 -0.49 3.56 -1.66
CA ARG A 200 -1.84 3.18 -1.23
C ARG A 200 -2.55 4.44 -0.73
N PRO A 201 -3.70 4.83 -1.28
CA PRO A 201 -4.41 6.00 -0.80
C PRO A 201 -5.06 5.69 0.55
N PRO A 202 -4.97 6.58 1.55
CA PRO A 202 -5.72 6.48 2.80
C PRO A 202 -7.19 6.11 2.54
N TYR A 203 -7.72 5.19 3.35
CA TYR A 203 -9.10 4.69 3.26
C TYR A 203 -9.47 3.99 1.93
N GLY A 204 -8.49 3.74 1.04
CA GLY A 204 -8.77 3.35 -0.34
C GLY A 204 -9.45 4.45 -1.16
N ALA A 205 -9.46 5.71 -0.69
CA ALA A 205 -10.22 6.79 -1.29
C ALA A 205 -9.45 7.43 -2.45
N MET A 206 -10.00 7.31 -3.66
CA MET A 206 -9.40 7.89 -4.87
C MET A 206 -10.47 8.20 -5.92
N THR A 207 -10.24 9.22 -6.76
CA THR A 207 -11.03 9.43 -7.99
C THR A 207 -10.18 9.09 -9.22
N PRO A 208 -10.79 8.66 -10.34
CA PRO A 208 -10.04 8.39 -11.57
C PRO A 208 -9.20 9.59 -12.05
N ALA A 209 -9.74 10.81 -11.94
CA ALA A 209 -9.04 12.03 -12.34
C ALA A 209 -7.82 12.32 -11.45
N LEU A 210 -7.97 12.22 -10.12
CA LEU A 210 -6.86 12.42 -9.19
C LEU A 210 -5.79 11.33 -9.34
N ARG A 211 -6.21 10.08 -9.55
CA ARG A 211 -5.30 8.95 -9.83
C ARG A 211 -4.46 9.19 -11.09
N ALA A 212 -5.10 9.60 -12.18
CA ALA A 212 -4.42 9.90 -13.44
C ALA A 212 -3.40 11.05 -13.26
N HIS A 213 -3.81 12.12 -12.57
CA HIS A 213 -2.94 13.27 -12.25
C HIS A 213 -1.70 12.85 -11.43
N LEU A 214 -1.89 12.12 -10.33
CA LEU A 214 -0.77 11.70 -9.47
C LEU A 214 0.16 10.70 -10.17
N ARG A 215 -0.39 9.83 -11.02
CA ARG A 215 0.42 8.94 -11.87
C ARG A 215 1.26 9.74 -12.87
N GLU A 216 0.67 10.70 -13.58
CA GLU A 216 1.40 11.54 -14.52
C GLU A 216 2.51 12.33 -13.84
N LYS A 217 2.22 12.88 -12.66
CA LYS A 217 3.15 13.75 -11.92
C LYS A 217 4.30 12.99 -11.23
N PHE A 218 4.01 11.84 -10.62
CA PHE A 218 4.97 11.14 -9.74
C PHE A 218 5.32 9.72 -10.21
N GLY A 219 4.71 9.23 -11.30
CA GLY A 219 4.85 7.84 -11.72
C GLY A 219 4.19 6.85 -10.75
N SER A 220 3.20 7.29 -9.97
CA SER A 220 2.57 6.48 -8.93
C SER A 220 1.81 5.28 -9.50
N THR A 221 2.04 4.11 -8.91
CA THR A 221 1.24 2.89 -9.08
C THR A 221 0.38 2.70 -7.84
N PHE A 222 -0.93 2.58 -8.03
CA PHE A 222 -1.88 2.55 -6.90
C PHE A 222 -2.17 1.12 -6.45
N ILE A 223 -1.99 0.85 -5.16
CA ILE A 223 -2.14 -0.47 -4.56
C ILE A 223 -3.32 -0.47 -3.59
N TYR A 224 -4.20 -1.43 -3.76
CA TYR A 224 -5.34 -1.70 -2.88
C TYR A 224 -5.16 -3.09 -2.25
N TRP A 225 -6.26 -3.79 -1.97
CA TRP A 225 -6.24 -5.10 -1.33
C TRP A 225 -7.43 -5.94 -1.82
N SER A 226 -7.28 -7.25 -1.71
CA SER A 226 -8.31 -8.26 -1.98
C SER A 226 -8.75 -8.97 -0.70
N VAL A 227 -7.95 -8.88 0.36
CA VAL A 227 -8.24 -9.44 1.68
C VAL A 227 -8.16 -8.32 2.72
N ASP A 228 -9.26 -8.10 3.43
CA ASP A 228 -9.39 -7.11 4.51
C ASP A 228 -9.85 -7.81 5.80
N PRO A 229 -9.02 -7.90 6.85
CA PRO A 229 -9.41 -8.45 8.14
C PRO A 229 -10.28 -7.51 8.96
N LEU A 230 -10.43 -6.24 8.55
CA LEU A 230 -11.07 -5.19 9.34
C LEU A 230 -10.43 -5.04 10.72
N ASP A 231 -9.11 -5.19 10.79
CA ASP A 231 -8.33 -5.12 12.03
C ASP A 231 -8.41 -3.73 12.68
N TRP A 232 -8.59 -2.69 11.87
CA TRP A 232 -8.89 -1.31 12.28
C TRP A 232 -10.25 -1.17 13.00
N LYS A 233 -11.19 -2.09 12.77
CA LYS A 233 -12.52 -2.12 13.38
C LYS A 233 -12.61 -3.13 14.53
N ASP A 234 -11.96 -4.27 14.38
CA ASP A 234 -12.06 -5.41 15.29
C ASP A 234 -10.74 -5.62 16.03
N ARG A 235 -10.75 -5.40 17.35
CA ARG A 235 -9.55 -5.45 18.20
C ARG A 235 -9.31 -6.83 18.79
N ASN A 236 -9.71 -7.89 18.09
CA ASN A 236 -9.50 -9.27 18.51
C ASN A 236 -8.50 -10.00 17.59
N PRO A 237 -7.32 -10.40 18.11
CA PRO A 237 -6.30 -11.10 17.32
C PRO A 237 -6.78 -12.38 16.64
N THR A 238 -7.65 -13.16 17.29
CA THR A 238 -8.20 -14.40 16.72
C THR A 238 -9.09 -14.10 15.53
N VAL A 239 -9.94 -13.06 15.63
CA VAL A 239 -10.83 -12.68 14.52
C VAL A 239 -10.04 -12.14 13.33
N ILE A 240 -8.99 -11.34 13.59
CA ILE A 240 -8.07 -10.86 12.56
C ILE A 240 -7.42 -12.04 11.84
N HIS A 241 -6.83 -12.97 12.60
CA HIS A 241 -6.26 -14.21 12.09
C HIS A 241 -7.24 -14.97 11.20
N ASP A 242 -8.44 -15.27 11.72
CA ASP A 242 -9.42 -16.12 11.05
C ASP A 242 -9.84 -15.51 9.71
N ARG A 243 -10.08 -14.20 9.69
CA ARG A 243 -10.45 -13.49 8.45
C ARG A 243 -9.33 -13.51 7.42
N ILE A 244 -8.07 -13.36 7.82
CA ILE A 244 -6.95 -13.47 6.87
C ILE A 244 -6.89 -14.89 6.30
N VAL A 245 -6.86 -15.89 7.17
CA VAL A 245 -6.64 -17.29 6.79
C VAL A 245 -7.82 -17.89 5.99
N SER A 246 -9.04 -17.38 6.18
CA SER A 246 -10.24 -17.84 5.47
C SER A 246 -10.43 -17.21 4.09
N HIS A 247 -9.95 -15.98 3.89
CA HIS A 247 -10.16 -15.25 2.63
C HIS A 247 -8.91 -15.19 1.73
N VAL A 248 -7.74 -15.57 2.24
CA VAL A 248 -6.51 -15.62 1.43
C VAL A 248 -6.66 -16.56 0.23
N HIS A 249 -6.12 -16.10 -0.91
CA HIS A 249 -6.02 -16.86 -2.15
C HIS A 249 -4.70 -16.54 -2.85
N ALA A 250 -4.31 -17.35 -3.83
CA ALA A 250 -3.14 -17.04 -4.67
C ALA A 250 -3.30 -15.66 -5.33
N GLY A 251 -2.25 -14.87 -5.30
CA GLY A 251 -2.26 -13.50 -5.82
C GLY A 251 -2.87 -12.46 -4.90
N ALA A 252 -3.26 -12.82 -3.67
CA ALA A 252 -3.87 -11.89 -2.73
C ALA A 252 -2.88 -10.80 -2.28
N ILE A 253 -3.41 -9.58 -2.16
CA ILE A 253 -2.80 -8.48 -1.41
C ILE A 253 -3.63 -8.30 -0.15
N ILE A 254 -3.03 -8.58 1.01
CA ILE A 254 -3.67 -8.59 2.32
C ILE A 254 -3.40 -7.25 3.01
N LEU A 255 -4.46 -6.52 3.37
CA LEU A 255 -4.39 -5.31 4.18
C LEU A 255 -4.28 -5.67 5.68
N ALA A 256 -3.41 -4.96 6.39
CA ALA A 256 -3.33 -4.95 7.85
C ALA A 256 -2.69 -3.63 8.30
N HIS A 257 -2.69 -3.34 9.60
CA HIS A 257 -2.09 -2.13 10.15
C HIS A 257 -1.11 -2.48 11.27
N ASP A 258 0.17 -2.10 11.11
CA ASP A 258 1.21 -2.42 12.11
C ASP A 258 1.16 -1.50 13.34
N ILE A 259 0.34 -0.45 13.30
CA ILE A 259 0.12 0.50 14.39
C ILE A 259 -0.79 -0.06 15.50
N HIS A 260 -1.46 -1.18 15.23
CA HIS A 260 -2.40 -1.82 16.15
C HIS A 260 -1.73 -3.01 16.85
N PRO A 261 -1.55 -2.97 18.18
CA PRO A 261 -0.97 -4.08 18.93
C PRO A 261 -1.70 -5.40 18.67
N THR A 262 -3.03 -5.36 18.58
CA THR A 262 -3.88 -6.54 18.33
C THR A 262 -3.62 -7.17 16.96
N THR A 263 -3.32 -6.36 15.95
CA THR A 263 -2.91 -6.87 14.63
C THR A 263 -1.56 -7.55 14.72
N VAL A 264 -0.57 -6.92 15.36
CA VAL A 264 0.76 -7.50 15.56
C VAL A 264 0.70 -8.80 16.38
N ASP A 265 -0.16 -8.86 17.38
CA ASP A 265 -0.35 -10.06 18.22
C ASP A 265 -1.04 -11.21 17.45
N ALA A 266 -1.80 -10.92 16.40
CA ALA A 266 -2.38 -11.94 15.51
C ALA A 266 -1.33 -12.56 14.56
N MET A 267 -0.24 -11.84 14.27
CA MET A 267 0.69 -12.20 13.20
C MET A 267 1.44 -13.52 13.42
N PRO A 268 1.94 -13.89 14.62
CA PRO A 268 2.67 -15.15 14.78
C PRO A 268 1.90 -16.36 14.25
N LYS A 269 0.65 -16.54 14.74
CA LYS A 269 -0.21 -17.64 14.29
C LYS A 269 -0.61 -17.50 12.82
N THR A 270 -0.96 -16.28 12.40
CA THR A 270 -1.41 -16.03 11.01
C THR A 270 -0.33 -16.39 10.00
N LEU A 271 0.91 -15.95 10.23
CA LEU A 271 2.02 -16.23 9.35
C LEU A 271 2.35 -17.72 9.31
N ASP A 272 2.32 -18.40 10.46
CA ASP A 272 2.58 -19.85 10.56
C ASP A 272 1.53 -20.67 9.81
N ASP A 273 0.25 -20.34 9.97
CA ASP A 273 -0.85 -21.03 9.27
C ASP A 273 -0.80 -20.80 7.75
N LEU A 274 -0.46 -19.60 7.30
CA LEU A 274 -0.31 -19.29 5.87
C LEU A 274 0.87 -20.05 5.25
N LEU A 275 2.02 -20.11 5.95
CA LEU A 275 3.16 -20.93 5.53
C LEU A 275 2.78 -22.42 5.48
N ALA A 276 2.07 -22.93 6.49
CA ALA A 276 1.62 -24.32 6.53
C ALA A 276 0.63 -24.66 5.41
N LYS A 277 -0.15 -23.68 4.95
CA LYS A 277 -1.01 -23.79 3.75
C LYS A 277 -0.22 -23.75 2.43
N GLY A 278 1.10 -23.55 2.48
CA GLY A 278 1.97 -23.55 1.31
C GLY A 278 2.10 -22.18 0.62
N TYR A 279 1.60 -21.11 1.23
CA TYR A 279 1.74 -19.78 0.67
C TYR A 279 3.19 -19.27 0.75
N LYS A 280 3.59 -18.54 -0.29
CA LYS A 280 4.89 -17.89 -0.42
C LYS A 280 4.71 -16.39 -0.35
N PHE A 281 5.36 -15.78 0.63
CA PHE A 281 5.28 -14.34 0.83
C PHE A 281 6.25 -13.60 -0.08
N VAL A 282 5.74 -12.59 -0.77
CA VAL A 282 6.49 -11.69 -1.62
C VAL A 282 6.08 -10.24 -1.32
N THR A 283 6.93 -9.30 -1.70
CA THR A 283 6.55 -7.88 -1.71
C THR A 283 5.49 -7.61 -2.79
N VAL A 284 4.74 -6.51 -2.67
CA VAL A 284 3.76 -6.08 -3.68
C VAL A 284 4.43 -5.90 -5.05
N SER A 285 5.60 -5.26 -5.10
CA SER A 285 6.34 -5.11 -6.37
C SER A 285 6.68 -6.46 -7.02
N GLN A 286 7.14 -7.44 -6.23
CA GLN A 286 7.41 -8.79 -6.73
C GLN A 286 6.13 -9.50 -7.19
N LEU A 287 5.02 -9.35 -6.45
CA LEU A 287 3.74 -9.96 -6.82
C LEU A 287 3.23 -9.40 -8.15
N ILE A 288 3.31 -8.08 -8.35
CA ILE A 288 2.92 -7.41 -9.60
C ILE A 288 3.83 -7.82 -10.75
N ALA A 289 5.13 -7.99 -10.51
CA ALA A 289 6.06 -8.47 -11.54
C ALA A 289 5.72 -9.91 -12.01
N MET A 290 5.10 -10.72 -11.15
CA MET A 290 4.59 -12.05 -11.50
C MET A 290 3.20 -12.02 -12.15
N ASN A 291 2.54 -10.86 -12.16
CA ASN A 291 1.18 -10.74 -12.65
C ASN A 291 1.12 -11.03 -14.15
N LYS A 292 0.38 -12.08 -14.50
CA LYS A 292 -0.01 -12.31 -15.89
C LYS A 292 -0.98 -11.20 -16.29
N ALA A 293 -0.69 -10.54 -17.40
CA ALA A 293 -1.69 -9.71 -18.05
C ALA A 293 -2.95 -10.55 -18.25
N MET A 294 -4.09 -10.08 -17.76
CA MET A 294 -5.36 -10.68 -18.14
C MET A 294 -5.40 -10.68 -19.67
N PRO A 295 -5.83 -11.77 -20.33
CA PRO A 295 -6.11 -11.69 -21.75
C PRO A 295 -7.08 -10.53 -21.95
N GLU A 296 -6.70 -9.58 -22.80
CA GLU A 296 -7.56 -8.47 -23.22
C GLU A 296 -8.96 -9.04 -23.48
N PRO A 297 -10.04 -8.48 -22.89
CA PRO A 297 -11.37 -8.88 -23.29
C PRO A 297 -11.44 -8.67 -24.79
N LYS A 298 -11.61 -9.76 -25.56
CA LYS A 298 -11.89 -9.66 -26.99
C LYS A 298 -13.11 -8.76 -27.09
N VAL A 299 -12.90 -7.52 -27.52
CA VAL A 299 -13.98 -6.62 -27.85
C VAL A 299 -14.74 -7.34 -28.94
N ALA A 300 -15.91 -7.90 -28.58
CA ALA A 300 -16.83 -8.42 -29.58
C ALA A 300 -17.10 -7.23 -30.50
N SER A 301 -16.63 -7.34 -31.75
CA SER A 301 -16.87 -6.35 -32.78
C SER A 301 -18.38 -6.17 -32.87
N LEU A 302 -18.90 -5.10 -32.26
CA LEU A 302 -20.27 -4.68 -32.49
C LEU A 302 -20.31 -4.29 -33.96
N ASN A 303 -20.92 -5.17 -34.77
CA ASN A 303 -21.29 -4.85 -36.13
C ASN A 303 -21.99 -3.49 -36.13
N PRO A 304 -21.63 -2.55 -37.02
CA PRO A 304 -22.34 -1.29 -37.11
C PRO A 304 -23.79 -1.56 -37.47
N ALA A 305 -24.70 -1.08 -36.62
CA ALA A 305 -26.14 -1.13 -36.87
C ALA A 305 -26.48 -0.47 -38.23
N PRO A 306 -27.49 -0.97 -38.96
CA PRO A 306 -27.82 -0.46 -40.29
C PRO A 306 -28.29 1.00 -40.21
N LYS A 307 -27.62 1.87 -40.98
CA LYS A 307 -27.97 3.30 -41.13
C LYS A 307 -29.39 3.42 -41.67
N LYS A 308 -30.30 4.06 -40.90
CA LYS A 308 -31.59 4.52 -41.43
C LYS A 308 -31.35 5.63 -42.47
N LYS A 309 -31.91 5.45 -43.67
CA LYS A 309 -31.90 6.46 -44.75
C LYS A 309 -32.63 7.75 -44.31
N PRO A 310 -32.14 8.95 -44.69
CA PRO A 310 -32.92 10.18 -44.54
C PRO A 310 -34.09 10.20 -45.52
N LYS A 311 -35.27 10.62 -45.03
CA LYS A 311 -36.43 10.92 -45.86
C LYS A 311 -36.22 12.28 -46.53
N ALA A 312 -36.31 12.33 -47.85
CA ALA A 312 -36.32 13.56 -48.64
C ALA A 312 -37.73 14.14 -48.73
N GLN A 313 -37.84 15.45 -48.50
CA GLN A 313 -38.93 16.36 -48.88
C GLN A 313 -38.34 17.76 -48.67
N GLY A 314 -38.38 18.73 -49.56
CA GLY A 314 -39.06 18.94 -50.84
C GLY A 314 -38.98 20.46 -51.05
N THR A 315 -38.52 20.88 -52.21
CA THR A 315 -38.24 22.28 -52.60
C THR A 315 -39.49 23.15 -52.70
N ALA A 316 -39.42 24.42 -52.28
CA ALA A 316 -40.11 25.55 -52.91
C ALA A 316 -39.43 26.89 -52.55
N ALA A 317 -39.40 27.79 -53.52
CA ALA A 317 -38.56 28.98 -53.59
C ALA A 317 -39.26 30.29 -53.14
N ALA A 318 -38.42 31.24 -52.74
CA ALA A 318 -38.44 32.71 -52.90
C ALA A 318 -39.76 33.52 -52.83
N ALA A 319 -39.78 34.55 -51.97
CA ALA A 319 -39.96 35.97 -52.37
C ALA A 319 -39.83 36.94 -51.17
N ASN A 320 -38.77 37.74 -51.21
CA ASN A 320 -38.64 39.19 -51.07
C ASN A 320 -39.44 40.06 -50.04
N THR A 321 -38.73 41.13 -49.64
CA THR A 321 -39.15 42.51 -49.27
C THR A 321 -39.44 42.94 -47.81
N THR A 322 -38.54 43.85 -47.37
CA THR A 322 -38.75 45.17 -46.73
C THR A 322 -39.24 45.30 -45.28
N GLY A 323 -38.54 46.17 -44.52
CA GLY A 323 -39.21 47.17 -43.68
C GLY A 323 -38.83 47.27 -42.20
N SER A 324 -37.76 48.02 -41.92
CA SER A 324 -37.74 49.20 -41.02
C SER A 324 -38.34 49.19 -39.59
N THR A 325 -37.53 49.75 -38.67
CA THR A 325 -37.84 50.67 -37.54
C THR A 325 -38.41 50.18 -36.19
N GLY A 326 -37.83 50.75 -35.12
CA GLY A 326 -38.47 50.97 -33.81
C GLY A 326 -37.73 50.33 -32.62
N ALA A 327 -36.74 50.98 -32.01
CA ALA A 327 -36.87 51.87 -30.85
C ALA A 327 -37.01 51.15 -29.47
N LYS A 328 -35.99 51.40 -28.61
CA LYS A 328 -35.93 51.32 -27.12
C LYS A 328 -37.05 52.23 -26.51
N PRO A 329 -37.38 52.29 -25.17
CA PRO A 329 -36.52 51.87 -24.05
C PRO A 329 -37.13 51.42 -22.69
N ALA A 330 -36.22 50.85 -21.88
CA ALA A 330 -35.93 51.06 -20.44
C ALA A 330 -36.99 50.94 -19.31
N SER A 331 -36.45 50.44 -18.18
CA SER A 331 -36.65 50.92 -16.81
C SER A 331 -37.73 50.26 -15.95
N THR A 332 -37.34 49.59 -14.86
CA THR A 332 -37.38 50.16 -13.48
C THR A 332 -37.13 49.06 -12.45
N ALA A 333 -36.46 49.45 -11.36
CA ALA A 333 -36.08 48.62 -10.21
C ALA A 333 -37.13 48.72 -9.06
N PRO A 334 -36.76 48.56 -7.77
CA PRO A 334 -37.03 47.38 -6.92
C PRO A 334 -37.93 47.71 -5.70
N LYS A 335 -38.36 46.72 -4.88
CA LYS A 335 -38.66 46.82 -3.41
C LYS A 335 -39.34 45.53 -2.81
N PRO A 336 -39.59 45.36 -1.49
CA PRO A 336 -38.61 44.78 -0.53
C PRO A 336 -39.21 43.74 0.47
N VAL A 337 -38.34 43.20 1.33
CA VAL A 337 -38.46 42.79 2.75
C VAL A 337 -39.86 42.50 3.35
N SER A 338 -39.98 41.33 4.01
CA SER A 338 -40.74 41.18 5.27
C SER A 338 -40.15 40.07 6.14
N ALA A 339 -39.97 40.36 7.43
CA ALA A 339 -39.38 39.51 8.46
C ALA A 339 -40.35 39.31 9.64
N LYS A 340 -40.27 38.11 10.25
CA LYS A 340 -40.69 37.70 11.63
C LYS A 340 -42.22 37.71 11.97
N PRO A 341 -42.69 37.06 13.08
CA PRO A 341 -41.96 36.55 14.25
C PRO A 341 -42.23 35.10 14.75
N ALA A 342 -41.42 34.77 15.76
CA ALA A 342 -41.32 33.57 16.58
C ALA A 342 -42.59 33.07 17.29
N SER A 343 -42.59 31.78 17.64
CA SER A 343 -43.38 31.21 18.73
C SER A 343 -42.54 30.22 19.56
N THR A 344 -42.92 30.11 20.82
CA THR A 344 -42.13 29.62 21.97
C THR A 344 -42.71 28.35 22.61
N LYS A 345 -41.80 27.57 23.25
CA LYS A 345 -41.97 26.61 24.39
C LYS A 345 -42.55 25.20 24.08
N PRO A 346 -42.37 24.18 24.97
CA PRO A 346 -41.53 24.07 26.17
C PRO A 346 -40.64 22.82 26.30
N ALA A 347 -39.75 22.88 27.30
CA ALA A 347 -38.82 21.86 27.76
C ALA A 347 -39.48 20.64 28.43
N SER A 348 -38.88 19.46 28.25
CA SER A 348 -39.16 18.22 28.97
C SER A 348 -37.92 17.78 29.75
N THR A 349 -38.09 17.65 31.06
CA THR A 349 -37.12 17.20 32.06
C THR A 349 -36.96 15.67 32.06
N ALA A 350 -35.73 15.17 32.15
CA ALA A 350 -35.41 13.78 32.48
C ALA A 350 -34.26 13.72 33.53
N PRO A 351 -34.19 12.67 34.36
CA PRO A 351 -33.56 12.73 35.68
C PRO A 351 -32.06 12.38 35.70
N ARG A 352 -31.40 12.89 36.75
CA ARG A 352 -29.99 12.73 37.12
C ARG A 352 -29.71 11.33 37.74
N PRO A 353 -28.59 10.66 37.42
CA PRO A 353 -28.17 9.45 38.14
C PRO A 353 -27.40 9.76 39.43
N PRO A 354 -27.41 8.86 40.45
CA PRO A 354 -26.72 9.07 41.71
C PRO A 354 -25.22 8.80 41.63
N ALA A 355 -24.48 9.50 42.49
CA ALA A 355 -23.06 9.33 42.73
C ALA A 355 -22.80 8.19 43.74
N SER A 356 -21.79 7.37 43.47
CA SER A 356 -21.15 6.43 44.41
C SER A 356 -19.64 6.63 44.27
N VAL A 357 -18.99 7.39 45.17
CA VAL A 357 -18.31 6.93 46.39
C VAL A 357 -17.20 5.92 46.07
N GLY A 358 -15.95 6.38 46.20
CA GLY A 358 -14.75 5.55 46.07
C GLY A 358 -14.41 4.78 47.34
N LEU A 359 -13.56 3.76 47.19
CA LEU A 359 -12.73 3.19 48.23
C LEU A 359 -11.41 2.73 47.59
N TYR A 360 -10.33 3.29 48.17
CA TYR A 360 -8.91 2.88 48.26
C TYR A 360 -8.20 2.18 47.08
#